data_AF-A0A699T1Y4-F1
#
_entry.id   AF-A0A699T1Y4-F1
#
_cell.length_a   1.000
_cell.length_b   1.000
_cell.length_c   1.000
_cell.angle_alpha   90.00
_cell.angle_beta   90.00
_cell.angle_gamma   90.00
#
_symmetry.space_group_name_H-M   'P 1'
#
loop_
_entity.id
_entity.type
_entity.pdbx_description
1 polymer ?
#
loop_
_entity_poly.entity_id
_entity_poly.type
_entity_poly.pdbx_seq_one_letter_code
_entity_poly.pdbx_strand_id
1 'polypeptide(L)'
;MYLTSSRPDIVHATCLCARYQAKPAEKHPKEVKRIFRYLQGTINTGLWYTNDSGFELTGFLDTDYARCKDSFKSTSGGAQFLGEKL
;
A
#
# COMPACT_ATOMS: atom_id res chain seq x y z
N MET A 1 -0.75 -3.61 -2.35
CA MET A 1 0.22 -3.48 -1.23
C MET A 1 1.52 -2.75 -1.59
N TYR A 2 1.90 -2.59 -2.87
CA TYR A 2 3.18 -1.93 -3.21
C TYR A 2 3.26 -0.44 -2.80
N LEU A 3 2.16 0.30 -3.03
CA LEU A 3 2.05 1.73 -2.68
C LEU A 3 2.01 1.97 -1.17
N THR A 4 1.54 1.00 -0.38
CA THR A 4 1.38 1.15 1.08
C THR A 4 2.70 0.98 1.82
N SER A 5 3.58 0.11 1.34
CA SER A 5 4.87 -0.18 1.99
C SER A 5 5.94 0.87 1.66
N SER A 6 5.92 1.42 0.44
CA SER A 6 6.91 2.38 -0.04
C SER A 6 6.59 3.84 0.28
N ARG A 7 5.33 4.15 0.60
CA ARG A 7 4.83 5.54 0.72
C ARG A 7 4.06 5.75 2.04
N PRO A 8 4.75 5.74 3.21
CA PRO A 8 4.11 5.87 4.52
C PRO A 8 3.32 7.19 4.66
N ASP A 9 3.69 8.22 3.90
CA ASP A 9 3.08 9.55 3.90
C ASP A 9 1.60 9.56 3.48
N ILE A 10 1.19 8.56 2.67
CA ILE A 10 -0.17 8.40 2.15
C ILE A 10 -0.80 7.03 2.47
N VAL A 11 -0.08 6.12 3.12
CA VAL A 11 -0.60 4.77 3.44
C VAL A 11 -1.88 4.84 4.24
N HIS A 12 -1.91 5.70 5.26
CA HIS A 12 -3.07 5.86 6.13
C HIS A 12 -4.28 6.40 5.37
N ALA A 13 -4.08 7.48 4.59
CA ALA A 13 -5.13 8.09 3.77
C ALA A 13 -5.71 7.09 2.76
N THR A 14 -4.86 6.33 2.08
CA THR A 14 -5.25 5.30 1.11
C THR A 14 -6.04 4.18 1.78
N CYS A 15 -5.56 3.67 2.92
CA CYS A 15 -6.26 2.64 3.69
C CYS A 15 -7.63 3.11 4.18
N LEU A 16 -7.75 4.37 4.60
CA LEU A 16 -9.00 4.94 5.06
C LEU A 16 -10.00 5.07 3.90
N CYS A 17 -9.58 5.57 2.74
CA CYS A 17 -10.41 5.64 1.54
C CYS A 17 -10.89 4.26 1.08
N ALA A 18 -10.00 3.25 1.09
CA ALA A 18 -10.37 1.87 0.71
C ALA A 18 -11.44 1.27 1.64
N ARG A 19 -11.36 1.52 2.95
CA ARG A 19 -12.34 1.00 3.92
C ARG A 19 -13.74 1.59 3.74
N TYR A 20 -13.83 2.87 3.41
CA TYR A 20 -15.10 3.60 3.29
C TYR A 20 -15.53 3.84 1.84
N GLN A 21 -14.92 3.15 0.87
CA GLN A 21 -15.21 3.32 -0.55
C GLN A 21 -16.70 3.07 -0.88
N ALA A 22 -17.34 2.09 -0.22
CA ALA A 22 -18.75 1.77 -0.43
C ALA A 22 -19.73 2.77 0.22
N LYS A 23 -19.27 3.53 1.23
CA LYS A 23 -20.09 4.54 1.92
C LYS A 23 -19.21 5.69 2.40
N PRO A 24 -18.92 6.67 1.54
CA PRO A 24 -18.07 7.78 1.90
C PRO A 24 -18.76 8.71 2.91
N ALA A 25 -18.14 8.96 4.07
CA ALA A 25 -18.45 10.06 4.97
C ALA A 25 -17.74 11.39 4.58
N GLU A 26 -18.25 12.51 5.11
CA GLU A 26 -17.76 13.87 4.85
C GLU A 26 -16.29 14.12 5.20
N LYS A 27 -15.67 13.25 6.02
CA LYS A 27 -14.26 13.38 6.42
C LYS A 27 -13.28 12.85 5.36
N HIS A 28 -13.72 12.00 4.43
CA HIS A 28 -12.84 11.36 3.44
C HIS A 28 -12.35 12.23 2.27
N PRO A 29 -13.09 13.25 1.79
CA PRO A 29 -12.60 14.14 0.73
C PRO A 29 -11.25 14.81 1.06
N LYS A 30 -10.98 15.06 2.35
CA LYS A 30 -9.69 15.59 2.81
C LYS A 30 -8.54 14.61 2.55
N GLU A 31 -8.75 13.33 2.85
CA GLU A 31 -7.75 12.28 2.61
C GLU A 31 -7.53 12.04 1.12
N VAL A 32 -8.60 12.09 0.31
CA VAL A 32 -8.51 12.02 -1.15
C VAL A 32 -7.66 13.17 -1.71
N LYS A 33 -7.89 14.42 -1.25
CA LYS A 33 -7.07 15.57 -1.65
C LYS A 33 -5.60 15.41 -1.25
N ARG A 34 -5.32 14.79 -0.09
CA ARG A 34 -3.95 14.50 0.35
C ARG A 34 -3.26 13.51 -0.59
N ILE A 35 -3.95 12.46 -1.02
CA ILE A 35 -3.45 11.49 -2.01
C ILE A 35 -3.13 12.21 -3.33
N PHE A 36 -4.05 13.02 -3.86
CA PHE A 36 -3.82 13.75 -5.12
C PHE A 36 -2.66 14.74 -5.04
N ARG A 37 -2.54 15.49 -3.94
CA ARG A 37 -1.42 16.42 -3.73
C ARG A 37 -0.08 15.69 -3.70
N TYR A 38 -0.04 14.54 -3.04
CA TYR A 38 1.14 13.70 -3.01
C TYR A 38 1.51 13.18 -4.40
N LEU A 39 0.54 12.67 -5.16
CA LEU A 39 0.76 12.21 -6.54
C LEU A 39 1.31 13.34 -7.42
N GLN A 40 0.74 14.53 -7.33
CA GLN A 40 1.22 15.71 -8.07
C GLN A 40 2.63 16.12 -7.67
N GLY A 41 2.96 16.08 -6.37
CA GLY A 41 4.28 16.45 -5.85
C GLY A 41 5.38 15.42 -6.11
N THR A 42 5.02 14.18 -6.43
CA THR A 42 5.97 13.07 -6.61
C THR A 42 5.98 12.50 -8.03
N ILE A 43 5.48 13.25 -9.03
CA ILE A 43 5.44 12.81 -10.43
C ILE A 43 6.82 12.36 -10.93
N ASN A 44 7.87 13.11 -10.57
CA ASN A 44 9.24 12.81 -10.98
C ASN A 44 10.01 11.97 -9.95
N THR A 45 9.37 11.57 -8.86
CA THR A 45 10.00 10.86 -7.75
C THR A 45 9.49 9.42 -7.74
N GLY A 46 10.35 8.49 -8.15
CA GLY A 46 10.07 7.07 -8.17
C GLY A 46 11.32 6.25 -7.85
N LEU A 47 11.11 5.02 -7.38
CA LEU A 47 12.16 4.03 -7.30
C LEU A 47 12.47 3.56 -8.72
N TRP A 48 13.72 3.73 -9.14
CA TRP A 48 14.25 3.13 -10.36
C TRP A 48 15.06 1.90 -9.97
N TYR A 49 14.67 0.76 -10.52
CA TYR A 49 15.43 -0.47 -10.41
C TYR A 49 16.13 -0.69 -11.74
N THR A 50 17.46 -0.77 -11.69
CA THR A 50 18.28 -1.16 -12.84
C THR A 50 18.00 -2.62 -13.17
N ASN A 51 18.00 -2.97 -14.46
CA ASN A 51 17.78 -4.36 -14.92
C ASN A 51 19.09 -5.18 -14.88
N ASP A 52 19.99 -4.82 -13.96
CA ASP A 52 21.24 -5.52 -13.73
C ASP A 52 20.98 -6.81 -12.95
N SER A 53 21.72 -7.86 -13.29
CA SER A 53 21.52 -9.24 -12.82
C SER A 53 21.76 -9.46 -11.32
N GLY A 54 22.00 -8.40 -10.54
CA GLY A 54 22.21 -8.45 -9.09
C GLY A 54 21.02 -8.00 -8.25
N PHE A 55 19.90 -7.64 -8.88
CA PHE A 55 18.75 -7.07 -8.18
C PHE A 55 17.57 -8.05 -8.08
N GLU A 56 17.53 -8.83 -7.00
CA GLU A 56 16.44 -9.79 -6.74
C GLU A 56 15.38 -9.19 -5.79
N LEU A 57 14.12 -9.16 -6.23
CA LEU A 57 12.96 -8.77 -5.42
C LEU A 57 12.18 -10.03 -5.03
N THR A 58 12.24 -10.41 -3.75
CA THR A 58 11.50 -11.57 -3.22
C THR A 58 10.26 -11.10 -2.46
N GLY A 59 9.08 -11.56 -2.86
CA GLY A 59 7.81 -11.23 -2.22
C GLY A 59 7.14 -12.45 -1.60
N PHE A 60 6.75 -12.34 -0.33
CA PHE A 60 5.90 -13.29 0.37
C PHE A 60 4.50 -12.71 0.52
N LEU A 61 3.49 -13.53 0.30
CA LEU A 61 2.08 -13.19 0.52
C LEU A 61 1.47 -14.29 1.37
N ASP A 62 0.74 -13.87 2.39
CA ASP A 62 -0.02 -14.76 3.26
C ASP A 62 -1.46 -14.30 3.31
N THR A 63 -2.39 -15.26 3.33
CA THR A 63 -3.82 -14.95 3.36
C THR A 63 -4.52 -15.91 4.31
N ASP A 64 -5.03 -15.37 5.41
CA ASP A 64 -5.86 -16.12 6.33
C ASP A 64 -7.33 -15.92 6.00
N TYR A 65 -8.06 -17.03 5.85
CA TYR A 65 -9.52 -17.00 5.74
C TYR A 65 -10.17 -16.81 7.12
N ALA A 66 -11.21 -15.99 7.19
CA ALA A 66 -12.07 -15.82 8.37
C ALA A 66 -11.39 -15.44 9.71
N ARG A 67 -10.18 -14.86 9.68
CA ARG A 67 -9.47 -14.42 10.90
C ARG A 67 -10.20 -13.29 11.65
N CYS A 68 -11.04 -12.51 10.97
CA CYS A 68 -11.90 -11.50 11.58
C CYS A 68 -13.26 -12.10 12.00
N LYS A 69 -13.43 -12.38 13.30
CA LYS A 69 -14.67 -12.97 13.85
C LYS A 69 -15.94 -12.14 13.59
N ASP A 70 -15.80 -10.82 13.43
CA ASP A 70 -16.95 -9.92 13.26
C ASP A 70 -17.43 -9.79 11.82
N SER A 71 -16.57 -10.06 10.83
CA SER A 71 -16.90 -9.83 9.42
C SER A 71 -16.61 -11.01 8.49
N PHE A 72 -15.98 -12.08 9.00
CA PHE A 72 -15.48 -13.24 8.26
C PHE A 72 -14.60 -12.88 7.05
N LYS A 73 -14.09 -11.63 7.02
CA LYS A 73 -13.23 -11.17 5.93
C LYS A 73 -11.85 -11.80 6.06
N SER A 74 -11.34 -12.27 4.93
CA SER A 74 -9.96 -12.72 4.83
C SER A 74 -9.00 -11.58 5.13
N THR A 75 -7.94 -11.87 5.88
CA THR A 75 -6.86 -10.93 6.14
C THR A 75 -5.68 -11.35 5.27
N SER A 76 -5.23 -10.47 4.38
CA SER A 76 -4.02 -10.69 3.60
C SER A 76 -2.86 -9.93 4.22
N GLY A 77 -1.74 -10.60 4.46
CA GLY A 77 -0.44 -10.02 4.79
C GLY A 77 0.54 -10.20 3.64
N GLY A 78 1.61 -9.41 3.63
CA GLY A 78 2.69 -9.59 2.67
C GLY A 78 3.97 -8.93 3.13
N ALA A 79 5.10 -9.53 2.76
CA ALA A 79 6.45 -9.02 3.01
C ALA A 79 7.22 -8.99 1.68
N GLN A 80 8.08 -7.99 1.50
CA GLN A 80 8.88 -7.83 0.29
C GLN A 80 10.32 -7.54 0.71
N PHE A 81 11.28 -8.27 0.13
CA PHE A 81 12.71 -8.15 0.36
C PHE A 81 13.41 -7.75 -0.93
N LEU A 82 14.40 -6.89 -0.80
CA LEU A 82 15.10 -6.25 -1.90
C LEU A 82 16.60 -6.55 -1.82
N GLY A 83 17.08 -7.48 -2.63
CA GLY A 83 18.44 -8.03 -2.59
C GLY A 83 18.64 -9.09 -1.49
N GLU A 84 19.80 -9.76 -1.52
CA GLU A 84 20.16 -10.83 -0.58
C GLU A 84 20.68 -10.34 0.79
N LYS A 85 20.88 -9.02 0.97
CA LYS A 85 21.45 -8.46 2.20
C LYS A 85 20.39 -7.84 3.09
N LEU A 86 19.99 -8.59 4.12
CA LEU A 86 19.61 -8.07 5.44
C LEU A 86 20.85 -7.95 6.33
#